data_AF-A0A924NFW2-F1
#
_entry.id   AF-A0A924NFW2-F1
#
_cell.length_a   1.000
_cell.length_b   1.000
_cell.length_c   1.000
_cell.angle_alpha   90.00
_cell.angle_beta   90.00
_cell.angle_gamma   90.00
#
_symmetry.space_group_name_H-M   'P 1'
#
loop_
_entity.id
_entity.type
_entity.pdbx_description
1 polymer ?
#
loop_
_entity_poly.entity_id
_entity_poly.type
_entity_poly.pdbx_seq_one_letter_code
_entity_poly.pdbx_strand_id
1 'polypeptide(L)'
;MLRIVEMPLWLLILLVGFSAVTFASHFLFPSVRWFFRKWAERAVARINTRLDRPIEPFKLARRQDMIVRLLYDRQVLEAVSEHALEAGVPGSVAFEEARRYAREIVPAFSATAYFGFAIRAARRLSRSLYRVRIGRVDAALSTIDRKATVIFVMNHRSNMDYVLVTWLVANRSAISYAVGEWARVWPFSYFIRAMGAYFIRRSSGNTLYRRVLARYVQMTTAEGMSQAIFPEGGLSLDGRVGEAKLGL
;
A
#
# COMPACT_ATOMS: atom_id res chain seq x y z
N MET A 1 1.71 3.61 61.67
CA MET A 1 2.45 2.33 61.88
C MET A 1 2.65 1.68 60.52
N LEU A 2 3.89 1.51 60.09
CA LEU A 2 4.21 0.71 58.91
C LEU A 2 4.32 -0.76 59.37
N ARG A 3 3.54 -1.65 58.78
CA ARG A 3 3.58 -3.10 59.05
C ARG A 3 4.37 -3.77 57.93
N ILE A 4 5.32 -4.62 58.28
CA ILE A 4 6.08 -5.39 57.30
C ILE A 4 5.12 -6.41 56.67
N VAL A 5 5.03 -6.39 55.34
CA VAL A 5 4.27 -7.36 54.55
C VAL A 5 5.28 -8.22 53.80
N GLU A 6 5.31 -9.51 54.11
CA GLU A 6 6.16 -10.46 53.41
C GLU A 6 5.49 -10.84 52.09
N MET A 7 6.24 -10.74 50.99
CA MET A 7 5.76 -11.05 49.65
C MET A 7 6.75 -11.99 48.94
N PRO A 8 6.28 -13.02 48.23
CA PRO A 8 7.14 -13.86 47.40
C PRO A 8 7.87 -13.04 46.32
N LEU A 9 9.17 -13.29 46.14
CA LEU A 9 10.02 -12.56 45.19
C LEU A 9 9.46 -12.60 43.75
N TRP A 10 8.89 -13.73 43.32
CA TRP A 10 8.30 -13.86 41.99
C TRP A 10 7.11 -12.91 41.77
N LEU A 11 6.32 -12.65 42.83
CA LEU A 11 5.18 -11.74 42.77
C LEU A 11 5.67 -10.29 42.65
N LEU A 12 6.73 -9.93 43.37
CA LEU A 12 7.39 -8.62 43.24
C LEU A 12 7.92 -8.39 41.81
N ILE A 13 8.59 -9.40 41.23
CA ILE A 13 9.13 -9.31 39.86
C ILE A 13 8.01 -9.09 38.85
N LEU A 14 6.88 -9.81 38.96
CA LEU A 14 5.72 -9.60 38.09
C LEU A 14 5.16 -8.19 38.24
N LEU A 15 5.01 -7.71 39.47
CA LEU A 15 4.44 -6.39 39.77
C LEU A 15 5.32 -5.27 39.20
N VAL A 16 6.63 -5.37 39.37
CA VAL A 16 7.62 -4.43 38.77
C VAL A 16 7.60 -4.54 37.25
N GLY A 17 7.56 -5.75 36.70
CA GLY A 17 7.49 -5.98 35.25
C GLY A 17 6.25 -5.34 34.61
N PHE A 18 5.06 -5.57 35.17
CA PHE A 18 3.82 -4.94 34.70
C PHE A 18 3.86 -3.42 34.86
N SER A 19 4.39 -2.92 35.98
CA SER A 19 4.54 -1.49 36.22
C SER A 19 5.49 -0.84 35.21
N ALA A 20 6.61 -1.49 34.90
CA ALA A 20 7.57 -1.02 33.91
C ALA A 20 6.98 -1.01 32.49
N VAL A 21 6.26 -2.07 32.09
CA VAL A 21 5.56 -2.13 30.80
C VAL A 21 4.48 -1.05 30.70
N THR A 22 3.73 -0.83 31.80
CA THR A 22 2.68 0.20 31.85
C THR A 22 3.29 1.60 31.76
N PHE A 23 4.37 1.85 32.51
CA PHE A 23 5.11 3.12 32.46
C PHE A 23 5.69 3.37 31.06
N ALA A 24 6.35 2.37 30.46
CA ALA A 24 6.90 2.48 29.12
C ALA A 24 5.80 2.75 28.08
N SER A 25 4.66 2.09 28.19
CA SER A 25 3.55 2.25 27.24
C SER A 25 2.82 3.59 27.35
N HIS A 26 2.73 4.18 28.54
CA HIS A 26 2.01 5.44 28.76
C HIS A 26 2.90 6.68 28.71
N PHE A 27 4.20 6.58 29.04
CA PHE A 27 5.08 7.74 29.15
C PHE A 27 6.20 7.77 28.09
N LEU A 28 6.84 6.63 27.82
CA LEU A 28 7.96 6.57 26.88
C LEU A 28 7.48 6.42 25.43
N PHE A 29 6.64 5.43 25.15
CA PHE A 29 6.20 5.13 23.79
C PHE A 29 5.43 6.27 23.11
N PRO A 30 4.57 7.06 23.79
CA PRO A 30 3.90 8.19 23.14
C PRO A 30 4.89 9.27 22.67
N SER A 31 5.87 9.59 23.52
CA SER A 31 6.93 10.57 23.23
C SER A 31 7.83 10.11 22.09
N VAL A 32 8.24 8.84 22.13
CA VAL A 32 9.05 8.20 21.07
C VAL A 32 8.28 8.15 19.76
N ARG A 33 7.00 7.75 19.76
CA ARG A 33 6.13 7.74 18.58
C ARG A 33 5.95 9.14 17.99
N TRP A 34 5.76 10.16 18.83
CA TRP A 34 5.69 11.55 18.38
C TRP A 34 6.99 12.00 17.71
N PHE A 35 8.14 11.67 18.29
CA PHE A 35 9.45 12.01 17.73
C PHE A 35 9.66 11.37 16.36
N PHE A 36 9.43 10.06 16.23
CA PHE A 36 9.53 9.36 14.95
C PHE A 36 8.53 9.85 13.92
N ARG A 37 7.29 10.20 14.35
CA ARG A 37 6.29 10.81 13.46
C ARG A 37 6.78 12.14 12.90
N LYS A 38 7.24 13.05 13.76
CA LYS A 38 7.75 14.36 13.34
C LYS A 38 8.98 14.23 12.44
N TRP A 39 9.83 13.25 12.70
CA TRP A 39 10.96 12.92 11.84
C TRP A 39 10.49 12.43 10.46
N ALA A 40 9.51 11.51 10.41
CA ALA A 40 8.95 11.00 9.17
C ALA A 40 8.24 12.09 8.36
N GLU A 41 7.45 12.95 8.99
CA GLU A 41 6.79 14.11 8.36
C GLU A 41 7.83 15.05 7.72
N ARG A 42 8.92 15.36 8.44
CA ARG A 42 10.03 16.16 7.88
C ARG A 42 10.73 15.45 6.72
N ALA A 43 10.92 14.14 6.80
CA ALA A 43 11.53 13.36 5.73
C ALA A 43 10.66 13.39 4.47
N VAL A 44 9.34 13.21 4.62
CA VAL A 44 8.36 13.33 3.54
C VAL A 44 8.35 14.72 2.94
N ALA A 45 8.36 15.78 3.77
CA ALA A 45 8.41 17.16 3.29
C ALA A 45 9.68 17.42 2.44
N ARG A 46 10.84 16.90 2.87
CA ARG A 46 12.09 16.98 2.09
C ARG A 46 12.08 16.16 0.80
N ILE A 47 11.32 15.06 0.76
CA ILE A 47 11.14 14.26 -0.45
C ILE A 47 10.24 15.02 -1.43
N ASN A 48 9.13 15.60 -0.95
CA ASN A 48 8.19 16.36 -1.76
C ASN A 48 8.84 17.54 -2.49
N THR A 49 9.86 18.19 -1.93
CA THR A 49 10.58 19.28 -2.63
C THR A 49 11.43 18.79 -3.81
N ARG A 50 11.70 17.49 -3.91
CA ARG A 50 12.52 16.88 -4.97
C ARG A 50 11.70 16.11 -6.00
N LEU A 51 10.41 15.90 -5.75
CA LEU A 51 9.51 15.22 -6.66
C LEU A 51 8.83 16.24 -7.57
N ASP A 52 8.77 15.95 -8.87
CA ASP A 52 8.00 16.78 -9.80
C ASP A 52 6.50 16.74 -9.49
N ARG A 53 6.02 15.63 -8.92
CA ARG A 53 4.66 15.45 -8.42
C ARG A 53 4.73 15.09 -6.93
N PRO A 54 4.32 16.01 -6.03
CA PRO A 54 4.40 15.77 -4.61
C PRO A 54 3.56 14.56 -4.18
N ILE A 55 3.91 13.98 -3.04
CA ILE A 55 3.14 12.88 -2.45
C ILE A 55 1.80 13.46 -1.99
N GLU A 56 0.73 13.02 -2.64
CA GLU A 56 -0.63 13.43 -2.31
C GLU A 56 -1.02 13.03 -0.87
N PRO A 57 -1.82 13.85 -0.16
CA PRO A 57 -2.26 13.56 1.20
C PRO A 57 -2.89 12.18 1.34
N PHE A 58 -3.57 11.70 0.29
CA PHE A 58 -4.16 10.37 0.24
C PHE A 58 -3.14 9.24 0.46
N LYS A 59 -1.89 9.40 0.01
CA LYS A 59 -0.81 8.42 0.27
C LYS A 59 -0.33 8.46 1.72
N LEU A 60 -0.45 9.61 2.38
CA LEU A 60 -0.04 9.82 3.77
C LEU A 60 -1.16 9.54 4.77
N ALA A 61 -2.41 9.50 4.29
CA ALA A 61 -3.57 9.11 5.07
C ALA A 61 -3.32 7.75 5.71
N ARG A 62 -3.73 7.60 6.97
CA ARG A 62 -3.52 6.32 7.65
C ARG A 62 -4.31 5.27 6.88
N ARG A 63 -3.73 4.08 6.78
CA ARG A 63 -4.40 2.93 6.15
C ARG A 63 -5.83 2.73 6.67
N GLN A 64 -6.05 2.96 7.96
CA GLN A 64 -7.38 2.85 8.56
C GLN A 64 -8.36 3.90 8.03
N ASP A 65 -7.91 5.14 7.80
CA ASP A 65 -8.75 6.22 7.27
C ASP A 65 -9.14 5.92 5.82
N MET A 66 -8.20 5.42 5.01
CA MET A 66 -8.48 4.96 3.65
C MET A 66 -9.51 3.81 3.63
N ILE A 67 -9.39 2.83 4.54
CA ILE A 67 -10.35 1.72 4.65
C ILE A 67 -11.74 2.24 5.01
N VAL A 68 -11.84 3.14 5.99
CA VAL A 68 -13.12 3.72 6.41
C VAL A 68 -13.74 4.51 5.24
N ARG A 69 -12.96 5.37 4.59
CA ARG A 69 -13.43 6.17 3.45
C ARG A 69 -13.93 5.29 2.30
N LEU A 70 -13.25 4.18 2.02
CA LEU A 70 -13.67 3.20 1.01
C LEU A 70 -14.97 2.48 1.40
N LEU A 71 -15.11 2.06 2.66
CA LEU A 71 -16.29 1.31 3.13
C LEU A 71 -17.58 2.11 3.13
N TYR A 72 -17.47 3.41 3.40
CA TYR A 72 -18.62 4.32 3.39
C TYR A 72 -18.77 5.07 2.07
N ASP A 73 -18.03 4.68 1.03
CA ASP A 73 -18.27 5.19 -0.31
C ASP A 73 -19.61 4.64 -0.84
N ARG A 74 -20.40 5.52 -1.47
CA ARG A 74 -21.73 5.20 -1.96
C ARG A 74 -21.77 3.94 -2.83
N GLN A 75 -20.81 3.77 -3.75
CA GLN A 75 -20.80 2.61 -4.65
C GLN A 75 -20.48 1.30 -3.92
N VAL A 76 -19.71 1.36 -2.83
CA VAL A 76 -19.43 0.18 -1.99
C VAL A 76 -20.64 -0.17 -1.14
N LEU A 77 -21.33 0.82 -0.57
CA LEU A 77 -22.56 0.59 0.19
C LEU A 77 -23.67 -0.01 -0.68
N GLU A 78 -23.83 0.49 -1.92
CA GLU A 78 -24.73 -0.08 -2.91
C GLU A 78 -24.36 -1.55 -3.21
N ALA A 79 -23.09 -1.83 -3.50
CA ALA A 79 -22.61 -3.20 -3.74
C ALA A 79 -22.79 -4.14 -2.53
N VAL A 80 -22.65 -3.63 -1.30
CA VAL A 80 -22.92 -4.38 -0.06
C VAL A 80 -24.40 -4.73 0.05
N SER A 81 -25.29 -3.79 -0.27
CA SER A 81 -26.73 -4.03 -0.25
C SER A 81 -27.15 -5.04 -1.32
N GLU A 82 -26.63 -4.92 -2.55
CA GLU A 82 -26.84 -5.87 -3.65
C GLU A 82 -26.40 -7.28 -3.23
N HIS A 83 -25.17 -7.42 -2.73
CA HIS A 83 -24.62 -8.71 -2.29
C HIS A 83 -25.40 -9.32 -1.11
N ALA A 84 -25.87 -8.49 -0.17
CA ALA A 84 -26.68 -8.96 0.96
C ALA A 84 -28.00 -9.59 0.48
N LEU A 85 -28.66 -8.98 -0.50
CA LEU A 85 -29.89 -9.49 -1.10
C LEU A 85 -29.64 -10.77 -1.89
N GLU A 86 -28.61 -10.79 -2.76
CA GLU A 86 -28.27 -11.95 -3.59
C GLU A 86 -27.87 -13.18 -2.76
N ALA A 87 -27.09 -12.97 -1.69
CA ALA A 87 -26.62 -14.04 -0.83
C ALA A 87 -27.62 -14.40 0.30
N GLY A 88 -28.71 -13.64 0.47
CA GLY A 88 -29.69 -13.86 1.53
C GLY A 88 -29.12 -13.66 2.95
N VAL A 89 -28.12 -12.79 3.10
CA VAL A 89 -27.45 -12.53 4.39
C VAL A 89 -27.83 -11.15 4.95
N PRO A 90 -27.77 -10.93 6.28
CA PRO A 90 -27.96 -9.61 6.85
C PRO A 90 -26.95 -8.60 6.31
N GLY A 91 -27.38 -7.35 6.07
CA GLY A 91 -26.51 -6.30 5.54
C GLY A 91 -25.25 -6.04 6.39
N SER A 92 -25.32 -6.26 7.71
CA SER A 92 -24.16 -6.18 8.60
C SER A 92 -23.09 -7.23 8.30
N VAL A 93 -23.49 -8.44 7.89
CA VAL A 93 -22.57 -9.52 7.50
C VAL A 93 -21.88 -9.19 6.18
N ALA A 94 -22.65 -8.74 5.19
CA ALA A 94 -22.10 -8.28 3.91
C ALA A 94 -21.15 -7.08 4.09
N PHE A 95 -21.47 -6.16 5.01
CA PHE A 95 -20.62 -5.02 5.34
C PHE A 95 -19.30 -5.44 5.98
N GLU A 96 -19.31 -6.38 6.93
CA GLU A 96 -18.07 -6.92 7.51
C GLU A 96 -17.23 -7.70 6.49
N GLU A 97 -17.88 -8.38 5.54
CA GLU A 97 -17.20 -8.99 4.40
C GLU A 97 -16.51 -7.94 3.51
N ALA A 98 -17.20 -6.85 3.16
CA ALA A 98 -16.59 -5.72 2.44
C ALA A 98 -15.42 -5.11 3.22
N ARG A 99 -15.53 -5.00 4.56
CA ARG A 99 -14.44 -4.53 5.43
C ARG A 99 -13.23 -5.43 5.39
N ARG A 100 -13.42 -6.75 5.35
CA ARG A 100 -12.33 -7.72 5.15
C ARG A 100 -11.66 -7.51 3.79
N TYR A 101 -12.43 -7.31 2.73
CA TYR A 101 -11.91 -7.00 1.39
C TYR A 101 -11.15 -5.68 1.35
N ALA A 102 -11.70 -4.61 1.92
CA ALA A 102 -11.02 -3.32 2.02
C ALA A 102 -9.69 -3.42 2.77
N ARG A 103 -9.63 -4.16 3.90
CA ARG A 103 -8.36 -4.42 4.61
C ARG A 103 -7.36 -5.19 3.74
N GLU A 104 -7.82 -6.13 2.93
CA GLU A 104 -6.93 -6.89 2.07
C GLU A 104 -6.31 -6.01 0.96
N ILE A 105 -7.16 -5.18 0.34
CA ILE A 105 -6.83 -4.34 -0.82
C ILE A 105 -5.97 -3.15 -0.39
N VAL A 106 -6.41 -2.38 0.61
CA VAL A 106 -5.73 -1.13 0.99
C VAL A 106 -4.33 -1.42 1.57
N PRO A 107 -3.25 -0.96 0.92
CA PRO A 107 -1.89 -1.22 1.35
C PRO A 107 -1.49 -0.37 2.55
N ALA A 108 -0.46 -0.81 3.27
CA ALA A 108 0.14 -0.05 4.37
C ALA A 108 1.35 0.73 3.84
N PHE A 109 1.11 1.72 2.98
CA PHE A 109 2.18 2.48 2.33
C PHE A 109 3.08 3.19 3.35
N SER A 110 4.39 3.12 3.11
CA SER A 110 5.39 3.84 3.89
C SER A 110 6.28 4.65 2.95
N ALA A 111 6.11 5.98 2.98
CA ALA A 111 6.90 6.89 2.17
C ALA A 111 8.41 6.76 2.45
N THR A 112 8.80 6.56 3.71
CA THR A 112 10.20 6.39 4.09
C THR A 112 10.77 5.07 3.59
N ALA A 113 9.99 3.98 3.63
CA ALA A 113 10.43 2.69 3.07
C ALA A 113 10.56 2.76 1.54
N TYR A 114 9.57 3.35 0.87
CA TYR A 114 9.53 3.50 -0.59
C TYR A 114 10.66 4.39 -1.10
N PHE A 115 10.68 5.66 -0.68
CA PHE A 115 11.64 6.64 -1.18
C PHE A 115 13.05 6.47 -0.60
N GLY A 116 13.15 5.90 0.60
CA GLY A 116 14.41 5.64 1.26
C GLY A 116 15.08 4.37 0.74
N PHE A 117 14.58 3.21 1.13
CA PHE A 117 15.27 1.93 0.91
C PHE A 117 14.93 1.30 -0.44
N ALA A 118 13.64 1.23 -0.80
CA ALA A 118 13.18 0.49 -1.96
C ALA A 118 13.78 1.02 -3.27
N ILE A 119 13.76 2.34 -3.51
CA ILE A 119 14.32 2.93 -4.73
C ILE A 119 15.83 2.64 -4.86
N ARG A 120 16.59 2.69 -3.75
CA ARG A 120 18.03 2.37 -3.75
C ARG A 120 18.27 0.89 -4.06
N ALA A 121 17.53 0.00 -3.42
CA ALA A 121 17.59 -1.44 -3.66
C ALA A 121 17.21 -1.77 -5.12
N ALA A 122 16.10 -1.21 -5.61
CA ALA A 122 15.61 -1.39 -6.97
C ALA A 122 16.64 -0.94 -8.01
N ARG A 123 17.25 0.24 -7.80
CA ARG A 123 18.33 0.75 -8.67
C ARG A 123 19.55 -0.18 -8.68
N ARG A 124 20.02 -0.62 -7.50
CA ARG A 124 21.19 -1.52 -7.39
C ARG A 124 20.92 -2.85 -8.08
N LEU A 125 19.77 -3.46 -7.80
CA LEU A 125 19.37 -4.74 -8.38
C LEU A 125 19.18 -4.66 -9.90
N SER A 126 18.53 -3.59 -10.38
CA SER A 126 18.31 -3.39 -11.81
C SER A 126 19.63 -3.27 -12.56
N ARG A 127 20.60 -2.52 -12.01
CA ARG A 127 21.92 -2.32 -12.64
C ARG A 127 22.85 -3.53 -12.55
N SER A 128 22.68 -4.39 -11.54
CA SER A 128 23.48 -5.62 -11.43
C SER A 128 23.02 -6.71 -12.39
N LEU A 129 21.72 -6.76 -12.70
CA LEU A 129 21.13 -7.80 -13.54
C LEU A 129 20.94 -7.38 -15.00
N TYR A 130 20.73 -6.09 -15.25
CA TYR A 130 20.41 -5.57 -16.58
C TYR A 130 21.25 -4.35 -16.94
N ARG A 131 21.59 -4.24 -18.23
CA ARG A 131 22.05 -2.99 -18.82
C ARG A 131 20.84 -2.11 -19.11
N VAL A 132 20.43 -1.31 -18.15
CA VAL A 132 19.26 -0.44 -18.29
C VAL A 132 19.59 0.81 -19.10
N ARG A 133 18.90 0.99 -20.23
CA ARG A 133 18.95 2.19 -21.07
C ARG A 133 17.60 2.88 -20.98
N ILE A 134 17.59 4.08 -20.40
CA ILE A 134 16.37 4.88 -20.26
C ILE A 134 16.29 5.78 -21.51
N GLY A 135 15.29 5.56 -22.35
CA GLY A 135 15.01 6.41 -23.51
C GLY A 135 14.27 7.70 -23.14
N ARG A 136 13.80 8.46 -24.15
CA ARG A 136 13.10 9.77 -24.07
C ARG A 136 11.82 9.84 -23.22
N VAL A 137 11.52 8.86 -22.36
CA VAL A 137 10.36 8.84 -21.46
C VAL A 137 10.31 10.10 -20.60
N ASP A 138 11.46 10.60 -20.14
CA ASP A 138 11.54 11.84 -19.36
C ASP A 138 11.04 13.08 -20.12
N ALA A 139 11.28 13.17 -21.43
CA ALA A 139 10.85 14.31 -22.24
C ALA A 139 9.32 14.29 -22.43
N ALA A 140 8.76 13.14 -22.76
CA ALA A 140 7.30 12.99 -22.94
C ALA A 140 6.55 13.28 -21.63
N LEU A 141 7.02 12.73 -20.50
CA LEU A 141 6.38 12.93 -19.19
C LEU A 141 6.44 14.39 -18.70
N SER A 142 7.42 15.18 -19.16
CA SER A 142 7.54 16.60 -18.80
C SER A 142 6.46 17.48 -19.42
N THR A 143 5.84 17.03 -20.52
CA THR A 143 4.74 17.74 -21.20
C THR A 143 3.38 17.52 -20.54
N ILE A 144 3.25 16.49 -19.71
CA ILE A 144 2.01 16.16 -19.00
C ILE A 144 1.86 17.11 -17.82
N ASP A 145 0.64 17.65 -17.62
CA ASP A 145 0.31 18.49 -16.46
C ASP A 145 0.80 17.84 -15.14
N ARG A 146 1.37 18.65 -14.26
CA ARG A 146 1.83 18.22 -12.94
C ARG A 146 0.67 17.76 -12.05
N LYS A 147 -0.54 18.26 -12.30
CA LYS A 147 -1.77 17.87 -11.58
C LYS A 147 -2.45 16.62 -12.15
N ALA A 148 -2.04 16.15 -13.34
CA ALA A 148 -2.63 14.96 -13.94
C ALA A 148 -2.13 13.68 -13.27
N THR A 149 -3.06 12.74 -13.02
CA THR A 149 -2.71 11.38 -12.60
C THR A 149 -2.17 10.60 -13.79
N VAL A 150 -0.93 10.12 -13.68
CA VAL A 150 -0.28 9.34 -14.75
C VAL A 150 -0.52 7.85 -14.52
N ILE A 151 -1.09 7.17 -15.52
CA ILE A 151 -1.27 5.72 -15.53
C ILE A 151 -0.25 5.11 -16.48
N PHE A 152 0.62 4.26 -15.94
CA PHE A 152 1.61 3.50 -16.70
C PHE A 152 0.97 2.21 -17.19
N VAL A 153 0.73 2.14 -18.51
CA VAL A 153 0.26 0.93 -19.18
C VAL A 153 1.44 0.26 -19.85
N MET A 154 1.75 -0.97 -19.45
CA MET A 154 2.97 -1.66 -19.87
C MET A 154 2.71 -3.12 -20.16
N ASN A 155 3.50 -3.70 -21.05
CA ASN A 155 3.57 -5.15 -21.22
C ASN A 155 4.30 -5.79 -20.03
N HIS A 156 4.06 -7.08 -19.77
CA HIS A 156 4.68 -7.78 -18.65
C HIS A 156 5.51 -8.98 -19.09
N ARG A 157 6.84 -8.84 -19.07
CA ARG A 157 7.79 -9.86 -19.53
C ARG A 157 8.65 -10.45 -18.42
N SER A 158 8.78 -9.75 -17.30
CA SER A 158 9.64 -10.18 -16.20
C SER A 158 9.10 -9.70 -14.86
N ASN A 159 9.32 -10.48 -13.80
CA ASN A 159 9.12 -10.00 -12.43
C ASN A 159 10.01 -8.78 -12.10
N MET A 160 11.05 -8.52 -12.90
CA MET A 160 11.87 -7.32 -12.81
C MET A 160 11.12 -6.05 -13.26
N ASP A 161 10.04 -6.16 -14.02
CA ASP A 161 9.31 -4.99 -14.55
C ASP A 161 8.81 -4.08 -13.42
N TYR A 162 8.31 -4.65 -12.31
CA TYR A 162 7.92 -3.89 -11.12
C TYR A 162 9.08 -3.09 -10.52
N VAL A 163 10.27 -3.70 -10.48
CA VAL A 163 11.48 -3.10 -9.92
C VAL A 163 11.99 -1.97 -10.82
N LEU A 164 12.00 -2.21 -12.14
CA LEU A 164 12.42 -1.23 -13.13
C LEU A 164 11.50 -0.01 -13.12
N VAL A 165 10.18 -0.21 -13.16
CA VAL A 165 9.21 0.89 -13.15
C VAL A 165 9.31 1.71 -11.87
N THR A 166 9.43 1.05 -10.72
CA THR A 166 9.65 1.72 -9.43
C THR A 166 10.90 2.60 -9.47
N TRP A 167 11.99 2.13 -10.09
CA TRP A 167 13.19 2.93 -10.25
C TRP A 167 13.05 4.05 -11.29
N LEU A 168 12.39 3.79 -12.43
CA LEU A 168 12.22 4.76 -13.52
C LEU A 168 11.42 5.99 -13.08
N VAL A 169 10.39 5.80 -12.26
CA VAL A 169 9.46 6.87 -11.88
C VAL A 169 9.72 7.39 -10.46
N ALA A 170 10.69 6.79 -9.77
CA ALA A 170 11.18 7.15 -8.43
C ALA A 170 11.35 8.65 -8.16
N ASN A 171 11.89 9.39 -9.14
CA ASN A 171 12.19 10.82 -9.00
C ASN A 171 10.98 11.71 -9.32
N ARG A 172 9.90 11.15 -9.85
CA ARG A 172 8.74 11.89 -10.36
C ARG A 172 7.52 11.73 -9.45
N SER A 173 7.17 10.50 -9.08
CA SER A 173 6.01 10.18 -8.24
C SER A 173 6.10 8.76 -7.64
N ALA A 174 5.50 8.53 -6.48
CA ALA A 174 5.25 7.16 -6.03
C ALA A 174 4.19 6.47 -6.90
N ILE A 175 4.46 5.24 -7.33
CA ILE A 175 3.54 4.40 -8.11
C ILE A 175 2.90 3.34 -7.21
N SER A 176 1.60 3.12 -7.39
CA SER A 176 0.90 1.92 -6.90
C SER A 176 0.69 0.92 -8.02
N TYR A 177 0.77 -0.37 -7.69
CA TYR A 177 0.59 -1.44 -8.65
C TYR A 177 -0.15 -2.63 -8.03
N ALA A 178 -0.89 -3.34 -8.89
CA ALA A 178 -1.59 -4.56 -8.52
C ALA A 178 -0.63 -5.76 -8.55
N VAL A 179 -0.57 -6.51 -7.45
CA VAL A 179 0.29 -7.69 -7.31
C VAL A 179 -0.56 -8.95 -7.16
N GLY A 180 -0.14 -10.02 -7.83
CA GLY A 180 -0.80 -11.33 -7.73
C GLY A 180 -0.65 -11.97 -6.34
N GLU A 181 -1.49 -12.96 -6.06
CA GLU A 181 -1.52 -13.63 -4.76
C GLU A 181 -0.21 -14.35 -4.39
N TRP A 182 0.58 -14.78 -5.38
CA TRP A 182 1.86 -15.48 -5.16
C TRP A 182 2.83 -14.70 -4.26
N ALA A 183 2.77 -13.37 -4.28
CA ALA A 183 3.68 -12.54 -3.51
C ALA A 183 3.18 -12.23 -2.08
N ARG A 184 2.10 -12.89 -1.63
CA ARG A 184 1.57 -12.76 -0.25
C ARG A 184 2.39 -13.51 0.81
N VAL A 185 3.44 -14.23 0.40
CA VAL A 185 4.33 -14.96 1.31
C VAL A 185 5.09 -14.03 2.27
N TRP A 186 5.22 -14.45 3.52
CA TRP A 186 6.08 -13.78 4.50
C TRP A 186 7.54 -14.07 4.18
N PRO A 187 8.49 -13.10 4.28
CA PRO A 187 8.32 -11.70 4.71
C PRO A 187 8.01 -10.72 3.57
N PHE A 188 7.98 -11.19 2.33
CA PHE A 188 7.92 -10.37 1.12
C PHE A 188 6.65 -9.49 1.04
N SER A 189 5.53 -10.01 1.57
CA SER A 189 4.24 -9.31 1.58
C SER A 189 4.24 -8.00 2.36
N TYR A 190 5.00 -7.89 3.46
CA TYR A 190 5.12 -6.64 4.22
C TYR A 190 5.84 -5.58 3.40
N PHE A 191 6.93 -5.97 2.74
CA PHE A 191 7.72 -5.09 1.90
C PHE A 191 6.90 -4.57 0.71
N ILE A 192 6.20 -5.45 0.00
CA ILE A 192 5.32 -5.07 -1.13
C ILE A 192 4.25 -4.05 -0.69
N ARG A 193 3.57 -4.31 0.44
CA ARG A 193 2.54 -3.39 0.95
C ARG A 193 3.13 -2.05 1.36
N ALA A 194 4.32 -2.05 1.96
CA ALA A 194 5.04 -0.82 2.31
C ALA A 194 5.40 0.00 1.06
N MET A 195 5.64 -0.67 -0.07
CA MET A 195 5.89 0.00 -1.35
C MET A 195 4.61 0.53 -2.04
N GLY A 196 3.43 0.35 -1.44
CA GLY A 196 2.17 0.87 -1.97
C GLY A 196 1.49 -0.06 -2.97
N ALA A 197 1.96 -1.30 -3.09
CA ALA A 197 1.30 -2.31 -3.91
C ALA A 197 0.15 -2.99 -3.17
N TYR A 198 -0.95 -3.19 -3.88
CA TYR A 198 -2.14 -3.89 -3.39
C TYR A 198 -2.25 -5.27 -4.02
N PHE A 199 -2.76 -6.23 -3.25
CA PHE A 199 -2.91 -7.60 -3.71
C PHE A 199 -4.29 -7.79 -4.34
N ILE A 200 -4.29 -8.41 -5.52
CA ILE A 200 -5.52 -8.69 -6.26
C ILE A 200 -5.79 -10.19 -6.37
N ARG A 201 -7.04 -10.57 -6.12
CA ARG A 201 -7.55 -11.93 -6.37
C ARG A 201 -8.13 -12.01 -7.77
N ARG A 202 -7.32 -12.39 -8.76
CA ARG A 202 -7.73 -12.42 -10.18
C ARG A 202 -8.84 -13.43 -10.45
N SER A 203 -8.89 -14.53 -9.69
CA SER A 203 -9.82 -15.65 -9.86
C SER A 203 -10.92 -15.72 -8.78
N SER A 204 -11.16 -14.65 -8.00
CA SER A 204 -12.08 -14.75 -6.85
C SER A 204 -13.53 -15.07 -7.20
N GLY A 205 -13.99 -14.73 -8.41
CA GLY A 205 -15.40 -14.86 -8.83
C GLY A 205 -16.39 -13.97 -8.04
N ASN A 206 -15.95 -13.32 -6.97
CA ASN A 206 -16.80 -12.59 -6.03
C ASN A 206 -17.03 -11.15 -6.51
N THR A 207 -18.29 -10.83 -6.81
CA THR A 207 -18.73 -9.51 -7.32
C THR A 207 -18.45 -8.39 -6.32
N LEU A 208 -18.77 -8.59 -5.04
CA LEU A 208 -18.53 -7.61 -3.97
C LEU A 208 -17.04 -7.25 -3.88
N TYR A 209 -16.15 -8.24 -3.87
CA TYR A 209 -14.70 -8.01 -3.87
C TYR A 209 -14.25 -7.14 -5.05
N ARG A 210 -14.72 -7.47 -6.26
CA ARG A 210 -14.37 -6.71 -7.48
C ARG A 210 -14.87 -5.27 -7.42
N ARG A 211 -16.07 -5.04 -6.88
CA ARG A 211 -16.64 -3.69 -6.71
C ARG A 211 -15.84 -2.87 -5.70
N VAL A 212 -15.44 -3.46 -4.56
CA VAL A 212 -14.58 -2.79 -3.57
C VAL A 212 -13.20 -2.47 -4.16
N LEU A 213 -12.59 -3.42 -4.88
CA LEU A 213 -11.30 -3.21 -5.55
C LEU A 213 -11.36 -2.10 -6.60
N ALA A 214 -12.34 -2.17 -7.51
CA ALA A 214 -12.55 -1.17 -8.54
C ALA A 214 -12.72 0.22 -7.91
N ARG A 215 -13.51 0.31 -6.83
CA ARG A 215 -13.73 1.60 -6.15
C ARG A 215 -12.46 2.13 -5.51
N TYR A 216 -11.66 1.28 -4.87
CA TYR A 216 -10.34 1.68 -4.35
C TYR A 216 -9.44 2.25 -5.44
N VAL A 217 -9.34 1.58 -6.59
CA VAL A 217 -8.52 2.05 -7.72
C VAL A 217 -9.04 3.39 -8.25
N GLN A 218 -10.35 3.56 -8.40
CA GLN A 218 -10.95 4.83 -8.83
C GLN A 218 -10.65 5.97 -7.85
N MET A 219 -10.86 5.75 -6.55
CA MET A 219 -10.62 6.76 -5.51
C MET A 219 -9.14 7.15 -5.48
N THR A 220 -8.23 6.18 -5.47
CA THR A 220 -6.79 6.46 -5.45
C THR A 220 -6.33 7.21 -6.70
N THR A 221 -6.85 6.84 -7.88
CA THR A 221 -6.53 7.50 -9.15
C THR A 221 -7.06 8.94 -9.19
N ALA A 222 -8.28 9.17 -8.70
CA ALA A 222 -8.87 10.51 -8.60
C ALA A 222 -8.09 11.42 -7.63
N GLU A 223 -7.44 10.83 -6.63
CA GLU A 223 -6.61 11.50 -5.62
C GLU A 223 -5.14 11.62 -6.04
N GLY A 224 -4.83 11.55 -7.35
CA GLY A 224 -3.48 11.78 -7.87
C GLY A 224 -2.50 10.61 -7.72
N MET A 225 -2.97 9.42 -7.31
CA MET A 225 -2.08 8.25 -7.20
C MET A 225 -1.78 7.67 -8.57
N SER A 226 -0.54 7.87 -9.05
CA SER A 226 -0.03 7.18 -10.25
C SER A 226 -0.17 5.67 -10.12
N GLN A 227 -0.75 5.04 -11.13
CA GLN A 227 -0.98 3.59 -11.19
C GLN A 227 -0.07 2.97 -12.25
N ALA A 228 0.34 1.73 -12.03
CA ALA A 228 0.93 0.89 -13.07
C ALA A 228 0.07 -0.35 -13.28
N ILE A 229 -0.30 -0.61 -14.53
CA ILE A 229 -1.12 -1.74 -14.95
C ILE A 229 -0.43 -2.55 -16.05
N PHE A 230 -0.58 -3.86 -15.93
CA PHE A 230 -0.15 -4.85 -16.92
C PHE A 230 -1.39 -5.49 -17.53
N PRO A 231 -1.91 -4.99 -18.66
CA PRO A 231 -3.20 -5.41 -19.21
C PRO A 231 -3.27 -6.90 -19.56
N GLU A 232 -2.13 -7.53 -19.85
CA GLU A 232 -2.03 -8.96 -20.14
C GLU A 232 -2.48 -9.83 -18.95
N GLY A 233 -2.37 -9.29 -17.73
CA GLY A 233 -2.75 -10.00 -16.50
C GLY A 233 -1.89 -11.24 -16.20
N GLY A 234 -0.75 -11.41 -16.89
CA GLY A 234 0.17 -12.54 -16.75
C GLY A 234 1.56 -12.16 -17.28
N LEU A 235 2.56 -13.00 -16.99
CA LEU A 235 3.89 -12.88 -17.59
C LEU A 235 3.86 -13.48 -19.00
N SER A 236 4.44 -12.76 -19.96
CA SER A 236 4.73 -13.29 -21.28
C SER A 236 5.70 -14.47 -21.18
N LEU A 237 5.36 -15.59 -21.83
CA LEU A 237 6.16 -16.82 -21.82
C LEU A 237 7.19 -16.86 -22.95
N ASP A 238 6.88 -16.24 -24.09
CA ASP A 238 7.73 -16.19 -25.29
C ASP A 238 8.33 -14.80 -25.52
N GLY A 239 8.02 -13.82 -24.66
CA GLY A 239 8.46 -12.45 -24.75
C GLY A 239 7.66 -11.57 -25.71
N ARG A 240 6.61 -12.09 -26.36
CA ARG A 240 5.68 -11.30 -27.17
C ARG A 240 4.66 -10.61 -26.27
N VAL A 241 4.08 -9.51 -26.76
CA VAL A 241 2.99 -8.81 -26.06
C VAL A 241 1.73 -9.65 -26.21
N GLY A 242 1.16 -10.09 -25.09
CA GLY A 242 -0.10 -10.82 -25.06
C GLY A 242 -1.32 -9.92 -25.22
N GLU A 243 -2.51 -10.54 -25.28
CA GLU A 243 -3.77 -9.82 -25.36
C GLU A 243 -4.12 -9.11 -24.06
N ALA A 244 -4.62 -7.88 -24.17
CA ALA A 244 -5.12 -7.13 -23.04
C ALA A 244 -6.44 -7.71 -22.53
N LYS A 245 -6.53 -7.92 -21.22
CA LYS A 245 -7.76 -8.35 -20.54
C LYS A 245 -8.56 -7.14 -20.07
N LEU A 246 -9.87 -7.22 -20.23
CA LEU A 246 -10.81 -6.21 -19.72
C LEU A 246 -11.23 -6.56 -18.28
N GLY A 247 -11.51 -5.53 -17.48
CA GLY A 247 -12.01 -5.69 -16.10
C GLY A 247 -10.92 -5.93 -15.05
N LEU A 248 -9.67 -5.53 -15.34
CA LEU A 248 -8.54 -5.51 -14.39
C LEU A 248 -8.59 -4.30 -13.44
#